data_AF-A0A221UVX1-F1
#
_entry.id   AF-A0A221UVX1-F1
#
_cell.length_a   1.000
_cell.length_b   1.000
_cell.length_c   1.000
_cell.angle_alpha   90.00
_cell.angle_beta   90.00
_cell.angle_gamma   90.00
#
_symmetry.space_group_name_H-M   'P 1'
#
loop_
_entity.id
_entity.type
_entity.pdbx_description
1 polymer ?
#
loop_
_entity_poly.entity_id
_entity_poly.type
_entity_poly.pdbx_seq_one_letter_code
_entity_poly.pdbx_strand_id
1 'polypeptide(L)' 'MQGRKNYTEKLFVSFQLSDLIPKENLYRMLRETLDLSFLYKDTKELYGRTGNPSIDPVVFFKLLITGYPENLPTA' A
#
# COMPACT_ATOMS: atom_id res chain seq x y z
N MET A 1 -7.72 -1.19 -14.97
CA MET A 1 -6.36 -0.60 -14.89
C MET A 1 -5.91 -0.71 -13.44
N GLN A 2 -4.62 -0.78 -13.14
CA GLN A 2 -4.08 -1.03 -11.78
C GLN A 2 -4.15 0.17 -10.81
N GLY A 3 -5.15 1.05 -10.94
CA GLY A 3 -5.47 2.22 -10.08
C GLY A 3 -4.39 2.82 -9.18
N ARG A 4 -3.18 2.98 -9.71
CA ARG A 4 -2.02 3.42 -8.95
C ARG A 4 -2.24 4.83 -8.44
N LYS A 5 -2.13 5.02 -7.13
CA LYS A 5 -2.23 6.33 -6.49
C LYS A 5 -0.87 6.75 -5.97
N ASN A 6 -0.30 7.79 -6.57
CA ASN A 6 0.89 8.44 -6.03
C ASN A 6 0.44 9.29 -4.84
N TYR A 7 0.73 8.81 -3.63
CA TYR A 7 0.49 9.58 -2.41
C TYR A 7 1.65 10.55 -2.21
N THR A 8 1.31 11.83 -2.08
CA THR A 8 2.25 12.88 -1.71
C THR A 8 1.71 13.55 -0.46
N GLU A 9 2.57 13.72 0.55
CA GLU A 9 2.19 14.46 1.75
C GLU A 9 1.94 15.93 1.42
N LYS A 10 1.00 16.54 2.15
CA LYS A 10 0.69 17.96 1.95
C LYS A 10 1.79 18.80 2.59
N LEU A 11 2.45 19.64 1.78
CA LEU A 11 3.60 20.47 2.17
C LEU A 11 3.28 21.60 3.17
N PHE A 12 2.01 21.99 3.32
CA PHE A 12 1.58 23.14 4.13
C PHE A 12 0.57 22.75 5.21
N VAL A 13 0.89 21.74 6.01
CA VAL A 13 0.06 21.35 7.16
C VAL A 13 0.89 21.49 8.42
N SER A 14 0.35 22.12 9.44
CA SER A 14 0.97 22.21 10.78
C SER A 14 1.06 20.87 11.52
N PHE A 15 0.57 19.80 10.88
CA PHE A 15 0.42 18.47 11.42
C PHE A 15 0.63 17.44 10.30
N GLN A 16 1.59 16.54 10.47
CA GLN A 16 1.76 15.37 9.62
C GLN A 16 1.65 14.11 10.47
N LEU A 17 0.78 13.18 10.07
CA LEU A 17 0.59 11.93 10.79
C LEU A 17 1.87 11.08 10.80
N SER A 18 2.67 11.20 9.73
CA SER A 18 3.99 10.59 9.62
C SER A 18 4.85 10.94 10.84
N ASP A 19 4.93 12.21 11.25
CA ASP A 19 5.79 12.65 12.36
C ASP A 19 5.47 12.00 13.72
N LEU A 20 4.24 11.53 13.92
CA LEU A 20 3.80 10.91 15.18
C LEU A 20 4.07 9.41 15.26
N ILE A 21 4.47 8.78 14.16
CA ILE A 21 4.73 7.34 14.12
C ILE A 21 6.19 7.09 14.54
N PRO A 22 6.46 6.31 15.60
CA PRO A 22 7.82 5.98 16.04
C PRO A 22 8.66 5.40 14.91
N LYS A 23 9.97 5.64 14.90
CA LYS A 23 10.87 5.14 13.83
C LYS A 23 10.94 3.63 13.82
N GLU A 24 10.85 3.02 15.00
CA GLU A 24 10.89 1.58 15.25
C GLU A 24 9.54 0.90 14.98
N ASN A 25 8.56 1.63 14.45
CA ASN A 25 7.26 1.05 14.10
C ASN A 25 7.43 -0.05 13.04
N LEU A 26 6.82 -1.21 13.31
CA LEU A 26 6.88 -2.39 12.44
C LEU A 26 6.51 -2.07 10.99
N TYR A 27 5.47 -1.28 10.76
CA TYR A 27 5.00 -0.95 9.41
C TYR A 27 5.93 0.02 8.66
N ARG A 28 6.71 0.84 9.38
CA ARG A 28 7.77 1.64 8.77
C ARG A 28 8.91 0.75 8.29
N MET A 29 9.41 -0.14 9.15
CA MET A 29 10.45 -1.09 8.78
C MET A 29 9.99 -2.01 7.64
N LEU A 30 8.74 -2.48 7.68
CA LEU A 30 8.16 -3.29 6.62
C LEU A 30 8.10 -2.53 5.29
N ARG A 31 7.69 -1.26 5.30
CA ARG A 31 7.66 -0.41 4.10
C ARG A 31 9.06 -0.24 3.47
N GLU A 32 10.12 -0.18 4.27
CA GLU A 32 11.49 -0.01 3.80
C GLU A 32 12.11 -1.31 3.29
N THR A 33 11.76 -2.45 3.88
CA THR A 33 12.37 -3.75 3.60
C THR A 33 11.63 -4.57 2.55
N LEU A 34 10.30 -4.41 2.46
CA LEU A 34 9.45 -5.20 1.56
C LEU A 34 9.18 -4.43 0.26
N ASP A 35 9.92 -4.76 -0.79
CA ASP A 35 9.62 -4.29 -2.14
C ASP A 35 8.55 -5.17 -2.81
N LEU A 36 7.40 -4.55 -3.10
CA LEU A 36 6.27 -5.18 -3.78
C LEU A 36 6.09 -4.66 -5.22
N SER A 37 7.04 -3.89 -5.75
CA SER A 37 6.96 -3.28 -7.08
C SER A 37 6.78 -4.32 -8.21
N PHE A 38 7.26 -5.54 -8.03
CA PHE A 38 7.11 -6.66 -8.97
C PHE A 38 5.64 -6.99 -9.27
N LEU A 39 4.72 -6.78 -8.30
CA LEU A 39 3.30 -7.09 -8.44
C LEU A 39 2.63 -6.34 -9.58
N TYR A 40 3.11 -5.14 -9.93
CA TYR A 40 2.57 -4.39 -11.06
C TYR A 40 2.74 -5.16 -12.38
N LYS A 41 3.87 -5.84 -12.56
CA LYS A 41 4.11 -6.65 -13.75
C LYS A 41 3.28 -7.93 -13.70
N ASP A 42 3.33 -8.64 -12.59
CA ASP A 42 2.75 -9.97 -12.47
C ASP A 42 1.21 -9.97 -12.51
N THR A 43 0.59 -8.93 -11.96
CA THR A 43 -0.88 -8.82 -11.93
C THR A 43 -1.46 -8.09 -13.14
N LYS A 44 -0.63 -7.58 -14.07
CA LYS A 44 -1.06 -6.67 -15.14
C LYS A 44 -2.23 -7.23 -15.96
N GLU A 45 -2.15 -8.50 -16.34
CA GLU A 45 -3.17 -9.15 -17.18
C GLU A 45 -4.45 -9.53 -16.40
N LEU A 46 -4.40 -9.56 -15.06
CA LEU A 46 -5.55 -9.81 -14.20
C LEU A 46 -6.44 -8.57 -14.03
N TYR A 47 -5.91 -7.39 -14.39
CA TYR A 47 -6.62 -6.13 -14.26
C TYR A 47 -7.26 -5.73 -15.59
N GLY A 48 -8.51 -5.28 -15.54
CA GLY A 48 -9.24 -4.84 -16.73
C GLY A 48 -8.52 -3.69 -17.46
N ARG A 49 -8.73 -3.55 -18.77
CA ARG A 49 -8.09 -2.49 -19.58
C ARG A 49 -8.96 -1.26 -19.78
N THR A 50 -10.25 -1.35 -19.49
CA THR A 50 -11.26 -0.30 -19.72
C THR A 50 -12.06 -0.02 -18.44
N GLY A 51 -12.75 1.13 -18.41
CA GLY A 51 -13.58 1.53 -17.26
C GLY A 51 -12.78 2.16 -16.11
N ASN A 52 -13.36 2.14 -14.91
CA ASN A 52 -12.72 2.71 -13.73
C ASN A 52 -11.48 1.90 -13.31
N PRO A 53 -10.39 2.55 -12.88
CA PRO A 53 -9.25 1.82 -12.33
C PRO A 53 -9.64 1.02 -11.07
N SER A 54 -9.21 -0.23 -11.01
CA SER A 54 -9.37 -1.11 -9.85
C SER A 54 -8.34 -0.74 -8.77
N ILE A 55 -8.42 -1.35 -7.58
CA ILE A 55 -7.48 -1.10 -6.48
C ILE A 55 -6.01 -1.31 -6.90
N ASP A 56 -5.09 -0.46 -6.43
CA ASP A 56 -3.65 -0.67 -6.66
C ASP A 56 -3.22 -2.06 -6.14
N PRO A 57 -2.59 -2.91 -6.98
CA PRO A 57 -2.18 -4.26 -6.58
C PRO A 57 -1.25 -4.27 -5.37
N VAL A 58 -0.33 -3.31 -5.26
CA VAL A 58 0.55 -3.21 -4.09
C VAL A 58 -0.25 -2.91 -2.83
N VAL A 59 -1.28 -2.06 -2.92
CA VAL A 59 -2.16 -1.76 -1.78
C VAL A 59 -2.98 -2.98 -1.40
N PHE A 60 -3.52 -3.71 -2.37
CA PHE A 60 -4.27 -4.93 -2.13
C PHE A 60 -3.45 -5.97 -1.35
N PHE A 61 -2.22 -6.25 -1.80
CA PHE A 61 -1.33 -7.18 -1.10
C PHE A 61 -0.85 -6.66 0.26
N LYS A 62 -0.63 -5.34 0.41
CA LYS A 62 -0.35 -4.75 1.74
C LYS A 62 -1.47 -5.04 2.73
N LEU A 63 -2.74 -4.87 2.34
CA LEU A 63 -3.89 -5.15 3.22
C LEU A 63 -3.93 -6.62 3.67
N LEU A 64 -3.64 -7.55 2.75
CA LEU A 64 -3.56 -8.98 3.07
C LEU A 64 -2.42 -9.27 4.06
N ILE A 65 -1.23 -8.71 3.84
CA ILE A 65 -0.06 -8.91 4.70
C ILE A 65 -0.29 -8.30 6.08
N THR A 66 -0.88 -7.10 6.16
CA THR A 66 -1.18 -6.44 7.44
C THR A 66 -2.27 -7.14 8.24
N GLY A 67 -3.12 -7.96 7.60
CA GLY A 67 -4.14 -8.73 8.29
C GLY A 67 -3.57 -9.74 9.29
N TYR A 68 -2.42 -10.34 8.98
CA TYR A 68 -1.77 -11.32 9.84
C TYR A 68 -1.25 -10.75 11.18
N PRO A 69 -0.39 -9.70 11.21
CA PRO A 69 0.10 -9.12 12.47
C PRO A 69 -1.02 -8.47 13.29
N GLU A 70 -2.09 -8.00 12.66
CA GLU A 70 -3.25 -7.39 13.36
C GLU A 70 -4.28 -8.43 13.81
N ASN A 71 -4.02 -9.73 13.61
CA ASN A 71 -4.95 -10.82 13.94
C ASN A 71 -6.36 -10.60 13.37
N LEU A 72 -6.42 -10.04 12.16
CA LEU A 72 -7.67 -9.85 11.44
C LEU A 72 -8.09 -11.19 10.83
N PRO A 73 -9.38 -11.54 10.88
CA PRO A 73 -9.86 -12.76 10.24
C PRO A 73 -9.63 -12.65 8.73
N THR A 74 -8.73 -13.49 8.21
CA THR A 74 -8.65 -13.75 6.79
C THR A 74 -9.89 -14.52 6.37
N ALA A 75 -10.66 -13.93 5.44
CA ALA A 75 -11.86 -14.52 4.87
C ALA A 75 -11.57 -15.80 4.06
#